data_AF-A0A8S2NEM6-F1
#
_entry.id   AF-A0A8S2NEM6-F1
#
_cell.length_a   1.000
_cell.length_b   1.000
_cell.length_c   1.000
_cell.angle_alpha   90.00
_cell.angle_beta   90.00
_cell.angle_gamma   90.00
#
_symmetry.space_group_name_H-M   'P 1'
#
loop_
_entity.id
_entity.type
_entity.pdbx_description
1 polymer ?
#
loop_
_entity_poly.entity_id
_entity_poly.type
_entity_poly.pdbx_seq_one_letter_code
_entity_poly.pdbx_strand_id
1 'polypeptide(L)'
;MNIIPFLSRRRRKRRYSKTVDSLFLTTPDLHKKHAHDKNKYLEFGLSQMQGWRSSMEDTHCFLMKFDPHAWSEWSYFSIFDGHNGTETAKKCAENFHGYMLQALNDMLKHDHVEGPVTSSKLDIETFRKVIKQTYFYMDDKLKKTKSQQDESGAVAITCLI
;
A
#
# COMPACT_ATOMS: atom_id res chain seq x y z
N MET A 1 53.72 45.81 -0.80
CA MET A 1 52.33 45.55 -1.23
C MET A 1 52.38 44.58 -2.40
N ASN A 2 52.11 43.29 -2.15
CA ASN A 2 52.05 42.28 -3.20
C ASN A 2 50.59 41.82 -3.34
N ILE A 3 49.99 42.08 -4.51
CA ILE A 3 48.63 41.68 -4.86
C ILE A 3 48.70 40.28 -5.46
N ILE A 4 48.06 39.30 -4.80
CA ILE A 4 47.91 37.93 -5.30
C ILE A 4 46.88 37.94 -6.44
N PRO A 5 47.15 37.35 -7.63
CA PRO A 5 46.18 37.34 -8.71
C PRO A 5 45.06 36.31 -8.44
N PHE A 6 43.82 36.75 -8.66
CA PHE A 6 42.62 35.93 -8.56
C PHE A 6 42.61 34.89 -9.69
N LEU A 7 42.96 33.64 -9.36
CA LEU A 7 42.81 32.50 -10.27
C LEU A 7 41.33 32.31 -10.61
N SER A 8 40.95 32.64 -11.85
CA SER A 8 39.62 32.33 -12.36
C SER A 8 39.39 30.82 -12.32
N ARG A 9 38.57 30.37 -11.35
CA ARG A 9 38.10 28.99 -11.30
C ARG A 9 37.31 28.73 -12.57
N ARG A 10 37.88 27.99 -13.52
CA ARG A 10 37.12 27.35 -14.62
C ARG A 10 36.00 26.53 -13.97
N ARG A 11 34.76 27.02 -14.03
CA ARG A 11 33.57 26.23 -13.70
C ARG A 11 33.57 25.03 -14.65
N ARG A 12 33.96 23.85 -14.13
CA ARG A 12 33.67 22.58 -14.79
C ARG A 12 32.15 22.56 -14.99
N LYS A 13 31.69 22.71 -16.24
CA LYS A 13 30.32 22.37 -16.60
C LYS A 13 30.13 20.91 -16.22
N ARG A 14 29.41 20.64 -15.12
CA ARG A 14 28.93 19.30 -14.82
C ARG A 14 28.12 18.87 -16.03
N ARG A 15 28.62 17.88 -16.77
CA ARG A 15 27.81 17.16 -17.77
C ARG A 15 26.71 16.49 -16.95
N TYR A 16 25.51 17.05 -17.01
CA TYR A 16 24.32 16.38 -16.49
C TYR A 16 24.11 15.15 -17.37
N SER A 17 24.27 13.96 -16.80
CA SER A 17 24.00 12.71 -17.50
C SER A 17 22.52 12.67 -17.87
N LYS A 18 22.22 12.44 -19.15
CA LYS A 18 20.86 12.24 -19.65
C LYS A 18 20.38 10.83 -19.31
N THR A 19 20.05 10.57 -18.04
CA THR A 19 19.15 9.47 -17.60
C THR A 19 18.97 9.56 -16.08
N VAL A 20 18.28 10.60 -15.63
CA VAL A 20 17.56 10.55 -14.35
C VAL A 20 16.19 11.08 -14.71
N ASP A 21 15.18 10.21 -14.73
CA ASP A 21 13.80 10.69 -14.81
C ASP A 21 13.62 11.64 -13.62
N SER A 22 13.27 12.89 -13.93
CA SER A 22 13.08 13.92 -12.90
C SER A 22 12.08 13.40 -11.88
N LEU A 23 12.41 13.48 -10.59
CA LEU A 23 11.50 13.09 -9.49
C LEU A 23 10.18 13.88 -9.51
N PHE A 24 10.18 15.02 -10.20
CA PHE A 24 9.05 15.93 -10.31
C PHE A 24 8.69 16.24 -11.77
N LEU A 25 7.39 16.36 -12.02
CA LEU A 25 6.82 16.90 -13.25
C LEU A 25 7.01 18.43 -13.31
N THR A 26 6.92 18.99 -14.51
CA THR A 26 6.90 20.45 -14.72
C THR A 26 5.59 21.10 -14.30
N THR A 27 4.49 20.35 -14.34
CA THR A 27 3.15 20.72 -13.86
C THR A 27 2.54 19.51 -13.15
N PRO A 28 1.70 19.70 -12.12
CA PRO A 28 1.11 18.58 -11.42
C PRO A 28 0.09 17.87 -12.29
N ASP A 29 0.06 16.54 -12.24
CA ASP A 29 -1.07 15.78 -12.74
C ASP A 29 -2.23 15.89 -11.75
N LEU A 30 -3.27 16.64 -12.16
CA LEU A 30 -4.45 16.91 -11.36
C LEU A 30 -5.56 15.88 -11.56
N HIS A 31 -5.39 14.91 -12.47
CA HIS A 31 -6.38 13.88 -12.74
C HIS A 31 -6.68 13.08 -11.48
N LYS A 32 -7.97 12.99 -11.13
CA LYS A 32 -8.45 12.22 -9.99
C LYS A 32 -8.99 10.88 -10.44
N LYS A 33 -8.64 9.82 -9.74
CA LYS A 33 -9.39 8.56 -9.79
C LYS A 33 -10.22 8.47 -8.52
N HIS A 34 -11.51 8.25 -8.71
CA HIS A 34 -12.47 8.11 -7.63
C HIS A 34 -13.01 6.69 -7.61
N ALA A 35 -13.35 6.20 -6.42
CA ALA A 35 -14.25 5.07 -6.25
C ALA A 35 -15.12 5.35 -5.03
N HIS A 36 -16.29 4.73 -5.02
CA HIS A 36 -17.23 4.79 -3.92
C HIS A 36 -18.05 3.50 -3.97
N ASP A 37 -18.55 3.08 -2.82
CA ASP A 37 -19.48 1.98 -2.71
C ASP A 37 -20.22 2.07 -1.37
N LYS A 38 -21.24 1.24 -1.20
CA LYS A 38 -22.01 1.15 0.04
C LYS A 38 -22.54 -0.25 0.30
N ASN A 39 -22.72 -0.57 1.57
CA ASN A 39 -23.51 -1.71 2.01
C ASN A 39 -24.65 -1.23 2.93
N LYS A 40 -25.28 -2.15 3.66
CA LYS A 40 -26.37 -1.84 4.59
C LYS A 40 -25.94 -0.95 5.76
N TYR A 41 -24.67 -0.95 6.12
CA TYR A 41 -24.15 -0.35 7.36
C TYR A 41 -23.27 0.87 7.12
N LEU A 42 -22.60 0.96 5.96
CA LEU A 42 -21.66 2.03 5.67
C LEU A 42 -21.63 2.39 4.17
N GLU A 43 -21.17 3.62 3.91
CA GLU A 43 -20.89 4.17 2.58
C GLU A 43 -19.52 4.86 2.64
N PHE A 44 -18.73 4.74 1.57
CA PHE A 44 -17.42 5.38 1.50
C PHE A 44 -17.19 6.05 0.15
N GLY A 45 -16.25 7.00 0.14
CA GLY A 45 -15.68 7.57 -1.07
C GLY A 45 -14.16 7.68 -0.96
N LEU A 46 -13.47 7.50 -2.07
CA LEU A 46 -12.03 7.64 -2.21
C LEU A 46 -11.69 8.57 -3.38
N SER A 47 -10.55 9.24 -3.26
CA SER A 47 -9.93 9.99 -4.34
C SER A 47 -8.42 9.79 -4.28
N GLN A 48 -7.78 9.47 -5.41
CA GLN A 48 -6.32 9.46 -5.55
C GLN A 48 -5.86 10.36 -6.69
N MET A 49 -4.67 10.95 -6.53
CA MET A 49 -4.06 11.90 -7.46
C MET A 49 -2.55 11.78 -7.41
N GLN A 50 -1.88 11.81 -8.56
CA GLN A 50 -0.41 11.78 -8.65
C GLN A 50 0.24 13.09 -8.21
N GLY A 51 -0.34 14.23 -8.59
CA GLY A 51 0.22 15.54 -8.26
C GLY A 51 1.56 15.77 -8.94
N TRP A 52 2.56 16.22 -8.18
CA TRP A 52 3.86 16.67 -8.72
C TRP A 52 4.85 15.54 -8.98
N ARG A 53 4.62 14.34 -8.45
CA ARG A 53 5.54 13.20 -8.64
C ARG A 53 5.52 12.73 -10.09
N SER A 54 6.64 12.23 -10.58
CA SER A 54 6.73 11.64 -11.92
C SER A 54 5.99 10.30 -12.03
N SER A 55 5.78 9.60 -10.92
CA SER A 55 5.01 8.37 -10.82
C SER A 55 3.98 8.44 -9.69
N MET A 56 2.87 7.72 -9.86
CA MET A 56 1.90 7.42 -8.79
C MET A 56 2.26 6.07 -8.16
N GLU A 57 2.80 6.09 -6.94
CA GLU A 57 3.23 4.87 -6.24
C GLU A 57 2.19 4.36 -5.24
N ASP A 58 1.25 5.22 -4.80
CA ASP A 58 0.16 4.78 -3.93
C ASP A 58 -0.86 3.92 -4.69
N THR A 59 -1.46 3.01 -3.95
CA THR A 59 -2.61 2.21 -4.37
C THR A 59 -3.50 1.92 -3.16
N HIS A 60 -4.67 1.32 -3.40
CA HIS A 60 -5.65 1.02 -2.36
C HIS A 60 -6.38 -0.28 -2.67
N CYS A 61 -7.03 -0.85 -1.66
CA CYS A 61 -7.93 -1.98 -1.79
C CYS A 61 -9.12 -1.77 -0.86
N PHE A 62 -10.33 -2.01 -1.34
CA PHE A 62 -11.55 -1.96 -0.53
C PHE A 62 -12.47 -3.11 -0.89
N LEU A 63 -13.17 -3.65 0.11
CA LEU A 63 -14.16 -4.70 -0.06
C LEU A 63 -15.34 -4.40 0.86
N MET A 64 -16.52 -4.14 0.29
CA MET A 64 -17.74 -3.88 1.06
C MET A 64 -18.32 -5.11 1.76
N LYS A 65 -17.88 -6.29 1.31
CA LYS A 65 -18.02 -7.57 2.00
C LYS A 65 -16.64 -8.21 1.96
N PHE A 66 -16.05 -8.49 3.12
CA PHE A 66 -14.68 -8.96 3.20
C PHE A 66 -14.52 -10.33 2.53
N ASP A 67 -15.53 -11.20 2.66
CA ASP A 67 -15.73 -12.35 1.80
C ASP A 67 -17.24 -12.57 1.53
N PRO A 68 -17.64 -13.43 0.57
CA PRO A 68 -19.04 -13.71 0.30
C PRO A 68 -19.65 -14.73 1.27
N HIS A 69 -18.92 -15.17 2.30
CA HIS A 69 -19.30 -16.28 3.17
C HIS A 69 -19.36 -15.80 4.63
N ALA A 70 -18.41 -16.27 5.45
CA ALA A 70 -18.42 -16.07 6.90
C ALA A 70 -18.18 -14.60 7.30
N TRP A 71 -17.51 -13.81 6.48
CA TRP A 71 -17.17 -12.41 6.72
C TRP A 71 -17.99 -11.44 5.86
N SER A 72 -19.17 -11.86 5.43
CA SER A 72 -20.06 -11.08 4.56
C SER A 72 -20.63 -9.80 5.18
N GLU A 73 -20.60 -9.69 6.51
CA GLU A 73 -21.03 -8.50 7.25
C GLU A 73 -19.86 -7.56 7.61
N TRP A 74 -18.62 -7.92 7.25
CA TRP A 74 -17.43 -7.09 7.50
C TRP A 74 -16.99 -6.39 6.23
N SER A 75 -16.38 -5.21 6.37
CA SER A 75 -15.81 -4.44 5.28
C SER A 75 -14.31 -4.19 5.49
N TYR A 76 -13.54 -4.30 4.42
CA TYR A 76 -12.09 -4.13 4.42
C TYR A 76 -11.69 -2.89 3.65
N PHE A 77 -10.73 -2.15 4.20
CA PHE A 77 -10.13 -0.98 3.55
C PHE A 77 -8.63 -0.97 3.80
N SER A 78 -7.85 -0.70 2.76
CA SER A 78 -6.43 -0.44 2.90
C SER A 78 -5.90 0.56 1.89
N ILE A 79 -4.90 1.32 2.33
CA ILE A 79 -4.14 2.26 1.52
C ILE A 79 -2.67 1.88 1.65
N PHE A 80 -1.99 1.85 0.51
CA PHE A 80 -0.58 1.51 0.42
C PHE A 80 0.16 2.67 -0.24
N ASP A 81 1.07 3.30 0.51
CA ASP A 81 1.95 4.38 0.02
C ASP A 81 3.29 3.76 -0.39
N GLY A 82 3.49 3.63 -1.71
CA GLY A 82 4.67 3.01 -2.30
C GLY A 82 5.88 3.95 -2.32
N HIS A 83 7.08 3.37 -2.27
CA HIS A 83 8.33 4.12 -2.47
C HIS A 83 9.35 3.29 -3.23
N ASN A 84 10.23 3.95 -3.98
CA ASN A 84 11.26 3.32 -4.84
C ASN A 84 10.65 2.34 -5.88
N GLY A 85 9.44 2.63 -6.36
CA GLY A 85 8.70 1.80 -7.29
C GLY A 85 7.31 1.44 -6.80
N THR A 86 6.49 0.93 -7.71
CA THR A 86 5.05 0.65 -7.46
C THR A 86 4.75 -0.82 -7.14
N GLU A 87 5.71 -1.72 -7.35
CA GLU A 87 5.48 -3.16 -7.35
C GLU A 87 5.05 -3.67 -5.97
N THR A 88 5.72 -3.23 -4.90
CA THR A 88 5.35 -3.62 -3.52
C THR A 88 3.93 -3.21 -3.19
N ALA A 89 3.58 -1.94 -3.39
CA ALA A 89 2.27 -1.40 -3.05
C ALA A 89 1.17 -2.13 -3.83
N LYS A 90 1.37 -2.37 -5.13
CA LYS A 90 0.45 -3.14 -5.98
C LYS A 90 0.25 -4.57 -5.48
N LYS A 91 1.34 -5.30 -5.21
CA LYS A 91 1.28 -6.66 -4.66
C LYS A 91 0.53 -6.69 -3.32
N CYS A 92 0.74 -5.70 -2.46
CA CYS A 92 0.00 -5.57 -1.20
C CYS A 92 -1.51 -5.38 -1.45
N ALA A 93 -1.91 -4.46 -2.34
CA ALA A 93 -3.33 -4.25 -2.66
C ALA A 93 -4.02 -5.50 -3.22
N GLU A 94 -3.30 -6.27 -4.04
CA GLU A 94 -3.79 -7.50 -4.66
C GLU A 94 -3.93 -8.67 -3.69
N ASN A 95 -3.06 -8.80 -2.68
CA ASN A 95 -2.93 -10.06 -1.91
C ASN A 95 -3.17 -9.93 -0.41
N PHE A 96 -2.95 -8.76 0.19
CA PHE A 96 -2.94 -8.61 1.66
C PHE A 96 -4.27 -9.02 2.30
N HIS A 97 -5.39 -8.60 1.71
CA HIS A 97 -6.74 -8.92 2.17
C HIS A 97 -7.01 -10.44 2.18
N GLY A 98 -6.55 -11.17 1.15
CA GLY A 98 -6.69 -12.62 1.06
C GLY A 98 -5.89 -13.36 2.12
N TYR A 99 -4.66 -12.92 2.40
CA TYR A 99 -3.85 -13.48 3.48
C TYR A 99 -4.44 -13.21 4.86
N MET A 100 -5.03 -12.03 5.06
CA MET A 100 -5.73 -11.72 6.30
C MET A 100 -6.97 -12.60 6.48
N LEU A 101 -7.77 -12.78 5.42
CA LEU A 101 -8.96 -13.64 5.43
C LEU A 101 -8.58 -15.09 5.73
N GLN A 102 -7.52 -15.60 5.12
CA GLN A 102 -7.03 -16.95 5.38
C GLN A 102 -6.61 -17.11 6.86
N ALA A 103 -5.82 -16.19 7.40
CA ALA A 103 -5.38 -16.24 8.79
C ALA A 103 -6.56 -16.15 9.78
N LEU A 104 -7.55 -15.31 9.49
CA LEU A 104 -8.78 -15.23 10.27
C LEU A 104 -9.57 -16.55 10.23
N ASN A 105 -9.74 -17.14 9.05
CA ASN A 105 -10.42 -18.43 8.90
C ASN A 105 -9.68 -19.56 9.59
N ASP A 106 -8.34 -19.60 9.50
CA ASP A 106 -7.53 -20.63 10.16
C ASP A 106 -7.67 -20.59 11.69
N MET A 107 -7.79 -19.40 12.27
CA MET A 107 -8.07 -19.24 13.70
C MET A 107 -9.47 -19.73 14.10
N LEU A 108 -10.47 -19.52 13.24
CA LEU A 108 -11.85 -19.90 13.51
C LEU A 108 -12.14 -21.40 13.27
N LYS A 109 -11.27 -22.15 12.60
CA LYS A 109 -11.48 -23.60 12.32
C LYS A 109 -11.68 -24.47 13.57
N HIS A 110 -11.35 -23.97 14.76
CA HIS A 110 -11.63 -24.66 16.02
C HIS A 110 -13.09 -24.52 16.49
N ASP A 111 -13.81 -23.53 15.98
CA ASP A 111 -15.22 -23.29 16.26
C ASP A 111 -16.04 -23.61 15.02
N HIS A 112 -17.03 -24.50 15.11
CA HIS A 112 -18.00 -24.66 14.04
C HIS A 112 -18.84 -23.36 13.96
N VAL A 113 -18.46 -22.45 13.07
CA VAL A 113 -19.17 -21.19 12.87
C VAL A 113 -20.32 -21.41 11.89
N GLU A 114 -21.53 -21.59 12.40
CA GLU A 114 -22.74 -21.42 11.59
C GLU A 114 -23.06 -19.93 11.41
N GLY A 115 -23.27 -19.52 10.15
CA GLY A 115 -23.63 -18.15 9.77
C GLY A 115 -22.46 -17.15 9.77
N PRO A 116 -22.74 -15.86 9.53
CA PRO A 116 -21.72 -14.81 9.53
C PRO A 116 -21.01 -14.68 10.89
N VAL A 117 -19.71 -14.44 10.83
CA VAL A 117 -18.85 -14.10 11.97
C VAL A 117 -19.21 -12.71 12.43
N THR A 118 -19.58 -12.58 13.70
CA THR A 118 -19.82 -11.30 14.36
C THR A 118 -18.61 -10.89 15.19
N SER A 119 -18.50 -9.61 15.52
CA SER A 119 -17.42 -9.08 16.38
C SER A 119 -17.31 -9.76 17.74
N SER A 120 -18.41 -10.31 18.27
CA SER A 120 -18.41 -11.08 19.52
C SER A 120 -17.63 -12.40 19.44
N LYS A 121 -17.40 -12.94 18.25
CA LYS A 121 -16.62 -14.17 18.03
C LYS A 121 -15.13 -13.89 17.83
N LEU A 122 -14.72 -12.62 17.78
CA LEU A 122 -13.34 -12.22 17.52
C LEU A 122 -12.81 -11.41 18.69
N ASP A 123 -12.00 -12.04 19.53
CA ASP A 123 -11.32 -11.31 20.60
C ASP A 123 -10.22 -10.41 20.03
N ILE A 124 -10.01 -9.26 20.69
CA ILE A 124 -9.08 -8.22 20.23
C ILE A 124 -7.65 -8.75 20.15
N GLU A 125 -7.23 -9.65 21.03
CA GLU A 125 -5.87 -10.17 21.05
C GLU A 125 -5.61 -11.12 19.88
N THR A 126 -6.57 -11.98 19.56
CA THR A 126 -6.56 -12.81 18.35
C THR A 126 -6.53 -11.93 17.10
N PHE A 127 -7.37 -10.90 17.03
CA PHE A 127 -7.37 -9.99 15.89
C PHE A 127 -6.01 -9.29 15.69
N ARG A 128 -5.38 -8.82 16.79
CA ARG A 128 -4.03 -8.24 16.77
C ARG A 128 -2.98 -9.24 16.27
N LYS A 129 -3.07 -10.50 16.71
CA LYS A 129 -2.16 -11.58 16.24
C LYS A 129 -2.33 -11.83 14.75
N VAL A 130 -3.57 -11.90 14.26
CA VAL A 130 -3.85 -12.12 12.84
C VAL A 130 -3.28 -10.98 12.00
N ILE A 131 -3.56 -9.72 12.32
CA ILE A 131 -2.98 -8.58 11.60
C ILE A 131 -1.46 -8.70 11.56
N LYS A 132 -0.81 -8.91 12.71
CA LYS A 132 0.65 -9.03 12.79
C LYS A 132 1.20 -10.17 11.91
N GLN A 133 0.56 -11.33 11.94
CA GLN A 133 0.94 -12.48 11.12
C GLN A 133 0.75 -12.21 9.63
N THR A 134 -0.32 -11.52 9.23
CA THR A 134 -0.54 -11.13 7.84
C THR A 134 0.58 -10.24 7.32
N TYR A 135 1.03 -9.24 8.09
CA TYR A 135 2.16 -8.39 7.70
C TYR A 135 3.45 -9.21 7.50
N PHE A 136 3.78 -10.11 8.42
CA PHE A 136 4.97 -10.96 8.27
C PHE A 136 4.87 -11.92 7.08
N TYR A 137 3.69 -12.51 6.87
CA TYR A 137 3.47 -13.40 5.75
C TYR A 137 3.57 -12.66 4.41
N MET A 138 2.97 -11.47 4.32
CA MET A 138 3.08 -10.61 3.13
C MET A 138 4.54 -10.27 2.84
N ASP A 139 5.31 -9.86 3.85
CA ASP A 139 6.73 -9.52 3.69
C ASP A 139 7.58 -10.71 3.22
N ASP A 140 7.35 -11.92 3.76
CA ASP A 140 8.00 -13.16 3.30
C ASP A 140 7.65 -13.48 1.83
N LYS A 141 6.39 -13.26 1.42
CA LYS A 141 5.97 -13.44 0.03
C LYS A 141 6.60 -12.41 -0.90
N LEU A 142 6.70 -11.15 -0.49
CA LEU A 142 7.37 -10.11 -1.26
C LEU A 142 8.85 -10.46 -1.48
N LYS A 143 9.56 -10.88 -0.43
CA LYS A 143 10.97 -11.31 -0.53
C LYS A 143 11.21 -12.43 -1.55
N LYS A 144 10.24 -13.35 -1.69
CA LYS A 144 10.35 -14.50 -2.61
C LYS A 144 9.90 -14.21 -4.04
N THR A 145 9.02 -13.22 -4.24
CA THR A 145 8.37 -12.96 -5.53
C THR A 145 8.85 -11.70 -6.22
N LYS A 146 9.57 -10.82 -5.53
CA LYS A 146 10.15 -9.62 -6.12
C LYS A 146 11.27 -9.95 -7.10
N SER A 147 11.30 -9.20 -8.18
CA SER A 147 12.47 -9.12 -9.05
C SER A 147 13.72 -8.75 -8.24
N GLN A 148 14.89 -9.30 -8.58
CA GLN A 148 16.16 -8.91 -7.96
C GLN A 148 16.50 -7.42 -8.15
N GLN A 149 15.85 -6.75 -9.11
CA GLN A 149 16.03 -5.33 -9.40
C GLN A 149 14.96 -4.44 -8.74
N ASP A 150 13.93 -5.02 -8.12
CA ASP A 150 12.86 -4.27 -7.45
C ASP A 150 13.24 -3.97 -5.99
N GLU A 151 13.63 -2.73 -5.74
CA GLU A 151 13.91 -2.20 -4.40
C GLU A 151 12.71 -1.45 -3.80
N SER A 152 11.51 -1.58 -4.40
CA SER A 152 10.34 -0.86 -3.91
C SER A 152 9.96 -1.30 -2.49
N GLY A 153 9.25 -0.42 -1.77
CA GLY A 153 8.61 -0.71 -0.50
C GLY A 153 7.23 -0.07 -0.45
N ALA A 154 6.48 -0.33 0.61
CA ALA A 154 5.21 0.36 0.85
C ALA A 154 4.91 0.50 2.34
N VAL A 155 4.36 1.64 2.73
CA VAL A 155 3.61 1.79 3.99
C VAL A 155 2.22 1.23 3.75
N ALA A 156 1.61 0.58 4.75
CA ALA A 156 0.26 0.06 4.65
C ALA A 156 -0.57 0.46 5.87
N ILE A 157 -1.73 1.06 5.62
CA ILE A 157 -2.77 1.30 6.64
C ILE A 157 -3.96 0.41 6.26
N THR A 158 -4.44 -0.40 7.21
CA THR A 158 -5.52 -1.35 6.98
C THR A 158 -6.58 -1.21 8.07
N CYS A 159 -7.84 -1.31 7.69
CA CYS A 159 -9.01 -1.30 8.55
C CYS A 159 -9.94 -2.46 8.18
N LEU A 160 -10.49 -3.13 9.18
CA LEU A 160 -11.56 -4.11 9.06
C LEU A 160 -12.68 -3.66 10.00
N ILE A 161 -13.88 -3.45 9.45
CA ILE A 161 -15.04 -2.87 10.13
C ILE A 161 -16.20 -3.86 10.09
#